data_AF-A0A9P5MLX1-F1
#
_entry.id   AF-A0A9P5MLX1-F1
#
_cell.length_a   1.000
_cell.length_b   1.000
_cell.length_c   1.000
_cell.angle_alpha   90.00
_cell.angle_beta   90.00
_cell.angle_gamma   90.00
#
_symmetry.space_group_name_H-M   'P 1'
#
loop_
_entity.id
_entity.type
_entity.pdbx_description
1 polymer ?
#
loop_
_entity_poly.entity_id
_entity_poly.type
_entity_poly.pdbx_seq_one_letter_code
_entity_poly.pdbx_strand_id
1 'polypeptide(L)' 'MKTTILAIVAALMGVAGAVPLYGQCGGAEFPGPTTCDDGLACVVHNPWYFQCLPYADGETTAPPDFTTTVGYSYYRQ' A
#
# COMPACT_ATOMS: atom_id res chain seq x y z
N MET A 1 40.74 20.78 21.53
CA MET A 1 39.26 20.92 21.66
C MET A 1 38.69 20.97 20.25
N LYS A 2 38.05 19.90 19.77
CA LYS A 2 37.26 19.86 18.53
C LYS A 2 36.46 18.56 18.59
N THR A 3 35.37 18.59 19.35
CA THR A 3 34.44 17.48 19.53
C THR A 3 33.70 17.25 18.22
N THR A 4 33.94 16.11 17.58
CA THR A 4 33.23 15.63 16.39
C THR A 4 31.81 15.24 16.80
N ILE A 5 30.83 16.02 16.36
CA ILE A 5 29.40 15.77 16.62
C ILE A 5 28.96 14.60 15.74
N LEU A 6 28.67 13.47 16.36
CA LEU A 6 27.95 12.34 15.78
C LEU A 6 26.52 12.81 15.47
N ALA A 7 26.20 13.00 14.18
CA ALA A 7 24.84 13.26 13.76
C ALA A 7 23.98 12.02 14.00
N ILE A 8 23.08 12.11 14.97
CA ILE A 8 22.08 11.10 15.28
C ILE A 8 21.11 11.04 14.09
N VAL A 9 21.20 10.00 13.27
CA VAL A 9 20.22 9.73 12.21
C VAL A 9 18.97 9.20 12.91
N ALA A 10 18.04 10.10 13.23
CA ALA A 10 16.72 9.74 13.71
C ALA A 10 15.93 9.12 12.55
N ALA A 11 15.92 7.79 12.47
CA ALA A 11 15.04 7.05 11.59
C ALA A 11 13.59 7.24 12.06
N LEU A 12 12.88 8.19 11.44
CA LEU A 12 11.42 8.29 11.51
C LEU A 12 10.84 7.14 10.70
N MET A 13 10.79 5.94 11.29
CA MET A 13 9.99 4.86 10.75
C MET A 13 8.53 5.25 10.96
N GLY A 14 7.93 5.90 9.96
CA GLY A 14 6.50 6.13 9.91
C GLY A 14 5.82 4.77 9.98
N VAL A 15 5.00 4.55 11.00
CA VAL A 15 4.04 3.45 11.02
C VAL A 15 3.12 3.65 9.82
N ALA A 16 3.37 2.89 8.76
CA ALA A 16 2.50 2.83 7.60
C ALA A 16 1.20 2.16 8.03
N GLY A 17 0.24 2.94 8.53
CA GLY A 17 -1.12 2.49 8.75
C GLY A 17 -1.77 2.11 7.43
N ALA A 18 -2.69 1.14 7.46
CA ALA A 18 -3.44 0.75 6.29
C ALA A 18 -4.24 1.95 5.73
N VAL A 19 -4.38 1.97 4.40
CA VAL A 19 -5.04 3.07 3.66
C VAL A 19 -6.55 2.82 3.64
N PRO A 20 -7.36 3.80 4.09
CA PRO A 20 -8.80 3.66 4.10
C PRO A 20 -9.39 3.65 2.69
N LEU A 21 -10.67 3.29 2.59
CA LEU A 21 -11.45 3.38 1.36
C LEU A 21 -11.32 4.77 0.71
N TYR A 22 -11.07 4.78 -0.60
CA TYR A 22 -10.77 5.94 -1.44
C TYR A 22 -9.43 6.65 -1.18
N GLY A 23 -8.62 6.16 -0.23
CA GLY A 23 -7.28 6.68 0.03
C GLY A 23 -6.28 6.32 -1.07
N GLN A 24 -5.19 7.09 -1.15
CA GLN A 24 -4.09 6.80 -2.07
C GLN A 24 -3.21 5.68 -1.51
N CYS A 25 -3.01 4.64 -2.31
CA CYS A 25 -2.19 3.47 -1.97
C CYS A 25 -0.97 3.29 -2.89
N GLY A 26 -0.73 4.24 -3.78
CA GLY A 26 0.40 4.16 -4.70
C GLY A 26 0.37 5.23 -5.78
N GLY A 27 1.36 5.13 -6.66
CA GLY A 27 1.66 6.10 -7.70
C GLY A 27 3.14 6.45 -7.71
N ALA A 28 3.62 6.98 -8.83
CA ALA A 28 4.98 7.48 -8.95
C ALA A 28 5.27 8.53 -7.86
N GLU A 29 6.42 8.36 -7.20
CA GLU A 29 6.90 9.20 -6.09
C GLU A 29 5.98 9.25 -4.86
N PHE A 30 5.02 8.33 -4.70
CA PHE A 30 4.17 8.29 -3.51
C PHE A 30 4.94 7.71 -2.30
N PRO A 31 5.21 8.50 -1.24
CA PRO A 31 6.01 8.05 -0.10
C PRO A 31 5.17 7.41 1.01
N GLY A 32 3.85 7.31 0.80
CA GLY A 32 2.89 6.92 1.79
C GLY A 32 2.66 5.40 1.89
N PRO A 33 1.73 4.99 2.77
CA PRO A 33 1.35 3.59 2.94
C PRO A 33 0.76 3.01 1.64
N THR A 34 1.25 1.85 1.22
CA THR A 34 0.81 1.18 -0.02
C THR A 34 -0.20 0.06 0.18
N THR A 35 -0.50 -0.26 1.44
CA THR A 35 -1.42 -1.34 1.82
C THR A 35 -2.79 -0.75 2.15
N CYS A 36 -3.86 -1.19 1.49
CA CYS A 36 -5.23 -0.82 1.84
C CYS A 36 -5.74 -1.57 3.07
N ASP A 37 -6.78 -1.04 3.72
CA ASP A 37 -7.54 -1.77 4.75
C ASP A 37 -8.12 -3.09 4.21
N ASP A 38 -8.45 -4.00 5.11
CA ASP A 38 -9.06 -5.29 4.78
C ASP A 38 -10.33 -5.12 3.92
N GLY A 39 -10.46 -5.97 2.88
CA GLY A 39 -11.58 -5.91 1.93
C GLY A 39 -11.46 -4.84 0.85
N LEU A 40 -10.33 -4.14 0.78
CA LEU A 40 -10.03 -3.16 -0.26
C LEU A 40 -8.85 -3.61 -1.13
N ALA A 41 -8.87 -3.23 -2.41
CA ALA A 41 -7.74 -3.40 -3.32
C ALA A 41 -7.22 -2.06 -3.81
N CYS A 42 -5.90 -1.97 -4.01
CA CYS A 42 -5.24 -0.81 -4.59
C CYS A 42 -5.40 -0.80 -6.11
N VAL A 43 -6.27 0.07 -6.64
CA VAL A 43 -6.59 0.17 -8.07
C VAL A 43 -5.81 1.31 -8.71
N VAL A 44 -5.11 1.02 -9.81
CA VAL A 44 -4.36 2.01 -10.58
C VAL A 44 -5.33 2.89 -11.38
N HIS A 45 -5.36 4.20 -11.11
CA HIS A 45 -6.13 5.15 -11.95
C HIS A 45 -5.25 5.84 -12.98
N ASN A 46 -4.04 6.22 -12.59
CA ASN A 46 -3.05 6.82 -13.47
C ASN A 46 -1.63 6.57 -12.90
N PRO A 47 -0.55 6.90 -13.63
CA PRO A 47 0.81 6.62 -13.19
C PRO A 47 1.20 7.22 -11.83
N TRP A 48 0.53 8.28 -11.39
CA TRP A 48 0.82 9.02 -10.16
C TRP A 48 -0.19 8.76 -9.04
N TYR A 49 -1.28 8.06 -9.30
CA TYR A 49 -2.38 7.91 -8.35
C TYR A 49 -3.06 6.54 -8.46
N PHE A 50 -2.91 5.74 -7.41
CA PHE A 50 -3.62 4.48 -7.21
C PHE A 50 -4.53 4.64 -5.98
N GLN A 51 -5.75 4.12 -6.03
CA GLN A 51 -6.79 4.34 -5.02
C GLN A 51 -7.27 3.01 -4.41
N CYS A 52 -7.45 2.97 -3.10
CA CYS A 52 -8.10 1.85 -2.44
C CYS A 52 -9.59 1.84 -2.75
N LEU A 53 -10.08 0.79 -3.39
CA LEU A 53 -11.48 0.60 -3.73
C LEU A 53 -11.99 -0.74 -3.17
N PRO A 54 -13.30 -0.89 -2.95
CA PRO A 54 -13.86 -2.17 -2.54
C PRO A 54 -13.59 -3.16 -3.67
N TYR A 55 -12.96 -4.28 -3.34
CA TYR A 55 -12.79 -5.37 -4.28
C TYR A 55 -13.88 -6.40 -4.01
N ALA A 56 -14.58 -6.83 -5.06
CA ALA A 56 -15.70 -7.73 -4.95
C ALA A 56 -15.21 -9.18 -4.78
N ASP A 57 -14.54 -9.46 -3.67
CA ASP A 57 -14.37 -10.82 -3.17
C ASP A 57 -15.34 -11.00 -2.01
N GLY A 58 -16.59 -11.29 -2.33
CA GLY A 58 -17.61 -11.65 -1.36
C GLY A 58 -17.35 -12.99 -0.65
N GLU A 59 -16.12 -13.30 -0.24
CA GLU A 59 -15.84 -14.44 0.63
C GLU A 59 -14.89 -14.06 1.77
N THR A 60 -15.54 -13.87 2.92
CA THR A 60 -14.96 -14.12 4.23
C THR A 60 -14.35 -15.52 4.25
N THR A 61 -13.04 -15.66 4.03
CA THR A 61 -12.21 -16.64 4.75
C THR A 61 -10.73 -16.45 4.43
N ALA A 62 -9.98 -16.15 5.50
CA ALA A 62 -8.53 -16.25 5.62
C ALA A 62 -7.66 -15.23 4.83
N PRO A 63 -6.52 -14.81 5.41
CA PRO A 63 -5.57 -13.93 4.73
C PRO A 63 -5.07 -14.61 3.44
N PRO A 64 -4.88 -13.85 2.35
CA PRO A 64 -4.32 -14.41 1.13
C PRO A 64 -2.89 -14.87 1.42
N ASP A 65 -2.71 -16.19 1.43
CA ASP A 65 -1.40 -16.81 1.27
C ASP A 65 -0.80 -16.24 -0.01
N PHE A 66 0.42 -15.70 0.07
CA PHE A 66 1.09 -14.99 -1.03
C PHE A 66 1.60 -15.95 -2.12
N THR A 67 0.87 -17.04 -2.33
CA THR A 67 1.11 -18.03 -3.34
C THR A 67 -0.16 -18.14 -4.15
N THR A 68 -0.06 -18.01 -5.47
CA THR A 68 -1.11 -18.31 -6.48
C THR A 68 -1.70 -17.06 -7.15
N THR A 69 -1.25 -16.82 -8.39
CA THR A 69 -2.15 -16.69 -9.54
C THR A 69 -3.31 -15.68 -9.43
N VAL A 70 -3.08 -14.51 -8.85
CA VAL A 70 -4.00 -13.35 -8.94
C VAL A 70 -3.47 -12.30 -9.92
N GLY A 71 -2.87 -12.75 -11.02
CA GLY A 71 -2.38 -11.87 -12.09
C GLY A 71 -3.36 -11.70 -13.25
N TYR A 72 -4.45 -12.49 -13.31
CA TYR A 72 -5.20 -12.65 -14.56
C TYR A 72 -6.69 -12.29 -14.51
N SER A 73 -7.26 -12.01 -13.34
CA SER A 73 -8.71 -11.74 -13.25
C SER A 73 -9.08 -10.28 -13.51
N TYR A 74 -8.14 -9.33 -13.42
CA TYR A 74 -8.41 -7.90 -13.68
C TYR A 74 -8.48 -7.55 -15.19
N TYR A 75 -8.22 -8.51 -16.09
CA TYR A 75 -8.28 -8.30 -17.56
C TYR A 75 -9.43 -9.05 -18.26
N ARG A 76 -10.42 -9.55 -17.50
CA ARG A 76 -11.61 -10.22 -18.06
C ARG A 76 -12.87 -9.53 -17.58
N GLN A 77 -13.05 -8.29 -18.03
CA GLN A 77 -14.31 -7.71 -18.51
C GLN A 77 -14.02 -6.36 -19.17
#